data_AF-A0A928ZGC1-F1
#
_entry.id   AF-A0A928ZGC1-F1
#
_cell.length_a   1.000
_cell.length_b   1.000
_cell.length_c   1.000
_cell.angle_alpha   90.00
_cell.angle_beta   90.00
_cell.angle_gamma   90.00
#
_symmetry.space_group_name_H-M   'P 1'
#
loop_
_entity.id
_entity.type
_entity.pdbx_description
1 polymer ?
#
loop_
_entity_poly.entity_id
_entity_poly.type
_entity_poly.pdbx_seq_one_letter_code
_entity_poly.pdbx_strand_id
1 'polypeptide(L)'
;MTPILPQVEELMLSLKQLMPSIYQQETLESILGLLLSGKGNAVPHHCQTKSESAISRFLNYYNWSTRSVIRIIRSYILNLILSQRINGRKPILQVMLDLTTLEKVGDFPHLNDLVRVYNHKKGLHIVITQILHLIRQKSKPLSFNQCLTVSN
;
A
#
# COMPACT_ATOMS: atom_id res chain seq x y z
N MET A 1 -22.97 -10.79 -2.13
CA MET A 1 -21.53 -10.76 -1.80
C MET A 1 -20.77 -10.64 -3.11
N THR A 2 -20.04 -9.55 -3.34
CA THR A 2 -19.11 -9.45 -4.47
C THR A 2 -18.04 -10.54 -4.31
N PRO A 3 -17.78 -11.37 -5.34
CA PRO A 3 -16.71 -12.35 -5.24
C PRO A 3 -15.40 -11.60 -4.98
N ILE A 4 -14.73 -11.97 -3.89
CA ILE A 4 -13.36 -11.50 -3.63
C ILE A 4 -12.52 -12.07 -4.77
N LEU A 5 -11.78 -11.20 -5.46
CA LEU A 5 -10.91 -11.61 -6.56
C LEU A 5 -9.92 -12.66 -6.01
N PRO A 6 -9.71 -13.83 -6.66
CA PRO A 6 -8.82 -14.90 -6.15
C PRO A 6 -7.42 -14.41 -5.75
N GLN A 7 -6.93 -13.37 -6.42
CA GLN A 7 -5.65 -12.71 -6.16
C GLN A 7 -5.58 -12.05 -4.78
N VAL A 8 -6.72 -11.57 -4.24
CA VAL A 8 -6.81 -10.96 -2.90
C VAL A 8 -6.77 -12.04 -1.81
N GLU A 9 -7.40 -13.19 -2.06
CA GLU A 9 -7.33 -14.34 -1.14
C GLU A 9 -5.90 -14.87 -1.03
N GLU A 10 -5.21 -14.98 -2.17
CA GLU A 10 -3.79 -15.37 -2.23
C GLU A 10 -2.88 -14.38 -1.48
N LEU A 11 -3.13 -13.07 -1.64
CA LEU A 11 -2.42 -12.04 -0.89
C LEU A 11 -2.66 -12.21 0.61
N MET A 12 -3.91 -12.38 1.04
CA MET A 12 -4.24 -12.53 2.46
C MET A 12 -3.56 -13.77 3.05
N LEU A 13 -3.59 -14.90 2.33
CA LEU A 13 -2.89 -16.11 2.74
C LEU A 13 -1.39 -15.87 2.90
N SER A 14 -0.76 -15.21 1.92
CA SER A 14 0.67 -14.88 1.96
C SER A 14 1.03 -13.99 3.14
N LEU A 15 0.18 -13.02 3.48
CA LEU A 15 0.38 -12.15 4.64
C LEU A 15 0.21 -12.90 5.96
N LYS A 16 -0.76 -13.81 6.06
CA LYS A 16 -0.97 -14.66 7.24
C LYS A 16 0.20 -15.60 7.48
N GLN A 17 0.82 -16.12 6.43
CA GLN A 17 2.01 -16.99 6.57
C GLN A 17 3.22 -16.27 7.20
N LEU A 18 3.25 -14.93 7.20
CA LEU A 18 4.27 -14.16 7.93
C LEU A 18 4.05 -14.15 9.45
N MET A 19 2.88 -14.58 9.92
CA MET A 19 2.51 -14.60 11.32
C MET A 19 2.71 -16.02 11.88
N PRO A 20 3.66 -16.21 12.82
CA PRO A 20 3.96 -17.52 13.42
C PRO A 20 2.78 -18.28 14.03
N SER A 21 1.74 -17.61 14.53
CA SER A 21 0.61 -18.27 15.21
C SER A 21 -0.75 -17.89 14.63
N ILE A 22 -1.73 -18.80 14.77
CA ILE A 22 -3.13 -18.57 14.38
C ILE A 22 -3.68 -17.29 15.03
N TYR A 23 -3.34 -17.06 16.30
CA TYR A 23 -3.76 -15.85 17.01
C TYR A 23 -3.24 -14.55 16.34
N GLN A 24 -1.99 -14.56 15.88
CA GLN A 24 -1.41 -13.42 15.16
C GLN A 24 -2.05 -13.24 13.78
N GLN A 25 -2.34 -14.34 13.09
CA GLN A 25 -3.05 -14.31 11.80
C GLN A 25 -4.44 -13.67 11.92
N GLU A 26 -5.23 -14.10 12.90
CA GLU A 26 -6.56 -13.51 13.16
C GLU A 26 -6.48 -12.05 13.61
N THR A 27 -5.42 -11.70 14.34
CA THR A 27 -5.19 -10.30 14.77
C THR A 27 -4.84 -9.41 13.57
N LEU A 28 -4.03 -9.91 12.63
CA LEU A 28 -3.75 -9.23 11.38
C LEU A 28 -5.04 -8.99 10.56
N GLU A 29 -5.88 -10.01 10.40
CA GLU A 29 -7.18 -9.88 9.71
C GLU A 29 -8.07 -8.83 10.38
N SER A 30 -8.12 -8.84 11.71
CA SER A 30 -8.91 -7.87 12.48
C SER A 30 -8.43 -6.44 12.29
N ILE A 31 -7.11 -6.22 12.25
CA ILE A 31 -6.52 -4.89 11.99
C ILE A 31 -6.78 -4.45 10.54
N LEU A 32 -6.63 -5.34 9.56
CA LEU A 32 -6.93 -5.04 8.16
C LEU A 32 -8.41 -4.72 7.96
N GLY A 33 -9.30 -5.49 8.56
CA GLY A 33 -10.74 -5.22 8.55
C GLY A 33 -11.08 -3.87 9.17
N LEU A 34 -10.43 -3.53 10.29
CA LEU A 34 -10.60 -2.22 10.93
C LEU A 34 -10.13 -1.07 10.01
N LEU A 35 -8.95 -1.19 9.41
CA LEU A 35 -8.41 -0.19 8.47
C LEU A 35 -9.30 -0.01 7.24
N LEU A 36 -9.77 -1.12 6.66
CA LEU A 36 -10.59 -1.13 5.45
C LEU A 36 -12.05 -0.72 5.71
N SER A 37 -12.48 -0.68 6.97
CA SER A 37 -13.83 -0.20 7.33
C SER A 37 -14.05 1.29 6.98
N GLY A 38 -12.99 2.05 6.68
CA GLY A 38 -13.07 3.40 6.16
C GLY A 38 -13.61 4.45 7.14
N LYS A 39 -13.73 4.11 8.44
CA LYS A 39 -14.32 4.99 9.47
C LYS A 39 -13.39 6.11 9.96
N GLY A 40 -12.22 6.28 9.34
CA GLY A 40 -11.23 7.31 9.71
C GLY A 40 -10.50 7.09 11.06
N ASN A 41 -10.98 6.18 11.90
CA ASN A 41 -10.41 5.88 13.22
C ASN A 41 -10.04 4.39 13.30
N ALA A 42 -8.84 4.03 12.89
CA ALA A 42 -8.32 2.67 13.05
C ALA A 42 -7.68 2.47 14.44
N VAL A 43 -8.34 2.97 15.49
CA VAL A 43 -7.86 2.82 16.87
C VAL A 43 -8.25 1.45 17.43
N PRO A 44 -7.42 0.83 18.29
CA PRO A 44 -7.69 -0.49 18.86
C PRO A 44 -9.09 -0.62 19.51
N HIS A 45 -9.59 0.44 20.13
CA HIS A 45 -10.92 0.51 20.77
C HIS A 45 -12.10 0.21 19.81
N HIS A 46 -11.91 0.41 18.51
CA HIS A 46 -12.96 0.15 17.52
C HIS A 46 -12.91 -1.28 16.95
N CYS A 47 -11.94 -2.09 17.36
CA CYS A 47 -11.90 -3.50 17.00
C CYS A 47 -12.92 -4.29 17.83
N GLN A 48 -13.86 -4.95 17.16
CA GLN A 48 -14.89 -5.75 17.82
C GLN A 48 -14.44 -7.20 18.08
N THR A 49 -13.43 -7.67 17.33
CA THR A 49 -13.02 -9.08 17.30
C THR A 49 -11.81 -9.38 18.17
N LYS A 50 -10.99 -8.38 18.51
CA LYS A 50 -9.79 -8.52 19.35
C LYS A 50 -9.75 -7.40 20.39
N SER A 51 -9.25 -7.71 21.58
CA SER A 51 -9.04 -6.71 22.62
C SER A 51 -7.94 -5.73 22.26
N GLU A 52 -7.97 -4.54 22.86
CA GLU A 52 -6.92 -3.53 22.69
C GLU A 52 -5.54 -4.04 23.12
N SER A 53 -5.50 -4.83 24.20
CA SER A 53 -4.27 -5.45 24.69
C SER A 53 -3.72 -6.50 23.73
N ALA A 54 -4.59 -7.21 23.00
CA ALA A 54 -4.19 -8.14 21.94
C ALA A 54 -3.53 -7.41 20.77
N ILE A 55 -4.16 -6.33 20.30
CA ILE A 55 -3.67 -5.49 19.20
C ILE A 55 -2.34 -4.83 19.61
N SER A 56 -2.25 -4.30 20.83
CA SER A 56 -1.02 -3.70 21.34
C SER A 56 0.13 -4.71 21.43
N ARG A 57 -0.13 -5.92 21.93
CA ARG A 57 0.86 -7.02 21.92
C ARG A 57 1.30 -7.37 20.52
N PHE A 58 0.35 -7.44 19.59
CA PHE A 58 0.64 -7.72 18.20
C PHE A 58 1.56 -6.68 17.56
N LEU A 59 1.29 -5.39 17.75
CA LEU A 59 2.08 -4.33 17.11
C LEU A 59 3.45 -4.10 17.77
N ASN A 60 3.58 -4.34 19.08
CA ASN A 60 4.77 -3.91 19.83
C ASN A 60 5.68 -5.06 20.29
N TYR A 61 5.15 -6.26 20.54
CA TYR A 61 5.91 -7.33 21.19
C TYR A 61 6.15 -8.55 20.29
N TYR A 62 5.24 -8.81 19.35
CA TYR A 62 5.40 -9.97 18.47
C TYR A 62 6.43 -9.72 17.38
N ASN A 63 7.30 -10.72 17.20
CA ASN A 63 8.38 -10.67 16.23
C ASN A 63 7.88 -11.11 14.84
N TRP A 64 7.17 -10.22 14.14
CA TRP A 64 6.84 -10.37 12.72
C TRP A 64 7.49 -9.26 11.91
N SER A 65 7.89 -9.57 10.68
CA SER A 65 8.69 -8.65 9.86
C SER A 65 7.80 -7.68 9.08
N THR A 66 7.68 -6.43 9.54
CA THR A 66 7.03 -5.35 8.77
C THR A 66 7.66 -5.17 7.38
N ARG A 67 8.98 -5.37 7.27
CA ARG A 67 9.69 -5.34 5.97
C ARG A 67 9.20 -6.44 5.03
N SER A 68 8.90 -7.64 5.55
CA SER A 68 8.37 -8.74 4.73
C SER A 68 6.95 -8.45 4.26
N VAL A 69 6.10 -7.89 5.14
CA VAL A 69 4.75 -7.42 4.76
C VAL A 69 4.83 -6.42 3.61
N ILE A 70 5.67 -5.39 3.74
CA ILE A 70 5.87 -4.38 2.68
C ILE A 70 6.36 -5.02 1.38
N ARG A 71 7.31 -5.97 1.45
CA ARG A 71 7.82 -6.68 0.27
C ARG A 71 6.74 -7.49 -0.45
N ILE A 72 5.96 -8.28 0.28
CA ILE A 72 4.87 -9.09 -0.29
C ILE A 72 3.85 -8.18 -0.99
N ILE A 73 3.40 -7.11 -0.31
CA ILE A 73 2.43 -6.16 -0.88
C ILE A 73 3.00 -5.48 -2.13
N ARG A 74 4.27 -5.05 -2.11
CA ARG A 74 4.93 -4.46 -3.28
C ARG A 74 5.01 -5.43 -4.46
N SER A 75 5.43 -6.67 -4.23
CA SER A 75 5.50 -7.69 -5.27
C SER A 75 4.12 -7.99 -5.84
N TYR A 76 3.10 -8.08 -4.99
CA TYR A 76 1.72 -8.26 -5.41
C TYR A 76 1.24 -7.11 -6.32
N ILE A 77 1.43 -5.85 -5.90
CA ILE A 77 1.09 -4.67 -6.70
C ILE A 77 1.83 -4.66 -8.04
N LEU A 78 3.12 -4.98 -8.05
CA LEU A 78 3.91 -5.08 -9.28
C LEU A 78 3.36 -6.15 -10.22
N ASN A 79 3.03 -7.33 -9.70
CA ASN A 79 2.44 -8.41 -10.49
C ASN A 79 1.05 -8.03 -11.03
N LEU A 80 0.25 -7.29 -10.26
CA LEU A 80 -1.03 -6.75 -10.75
C LEU A 80 -0.84 -5.79 -11.92
N ILE A 81 0.17 -4.92 -11.86
CA ILE A 81 0.48 -3.98 -12.94
C ILE A 81 0.99 -4.72 -14.17
N LEU A 82 1.91 -5.67 -13.99
CA LEU A 82 2.54 -6.43 -15.08
C LEU A 82 1.57 -7.41 -15.75
N SER A 83 0.60 -7.96 -15.02
CA SER A 83 -0.43 -8.86 -15.56
C SER A 83 -1.50 -8.14 -16.37
N GLN A 84 -1.53 -6.79 -16.34
CA GLN A 84 -2.45 -6.03 -17.18
C GLN A 84 -2.12 -6.26 -18.65
N ARG A 85 -3.04 -6.93 -19.37
CA ARG A 85 -2.92 -7.22 -20.79
C ARG A 85 -2.66 -5.93 -21.59
N ILE A 86 -1.57 -5.88 -22.35
CA ILE A 86 -1.25 -4.73 -23.21
C ILE A 86 -1.93 -4.94 -24.57
N ASN A 87 -3.12 -4.38 -24.74
CA ASN A 87 -3.76 -4.28 -26.05
C ASN A 87 -3.64 -2.85 -26.55
N GLY A 88 -2.97 -2.63 -27.69
CA GLY A 88 -2.74 -1.31 -28.28
C GLY A 88 -1.36 -0.72 -27.91
N ARG A 89 -1.27 0.60 -27.75
CA ARG A 89 -0.01 1.30 -27.42
C ARG A 89 0.52 0.93 -26.02
N LYS A 90 1.84 1.02 -25.85
CA LYS A 90 2.54 0.79 -24.57
C LYS A 90 1.92 1.67 -23.47
N PRO A 91 1.46 1.09 -22.35
CA PRO A 91 0.84 1.86 -21.28
C PRO A 91 1.88 2.77 -20.60
N ILE A 92 1.44 3.95 -20.17
CA ILE A 92 2.25 4.88 -19.38
C ILE A 92 1.78 4.79 -17.93
N LEU A 93 2.71 4.50 -17.02
CA LEU A 93 2.47 4.49 -15.59
C LEU A 93 2.84 5.85 -15.00
N GLN A 94 1.86 6.55 -14.43
CA GLN A 94 2.11 7.78 -13.70
C GLN A 94 2.32 7.47 -12.22
N VAL A 95 3.46 7.92 -11.69
CA VAL A 95 3.88 7.67 -10.31
C VAL A 95 4.17 9.00 -9.63
N MET A 96 3.69 9.15 -8.40
CA MET A 96 4.00 10.27 -7.51
C MET A 96 5.00 9.81 -6.45
N LEU A 97 6.02 10.62 -6.22
CA LEU A 97 6.98 10.45 -5.14
C LEU A 97 6.80 11.60 -4.16
N ASP A 98 6.54 11.25 -2.91
CA ASP A 98 6.40 12.24 -1.83
C ASP A 98 7.23 11.82 -0.62
N LEU A 99 7.71 12.82 0.12
CA LEU A 99 8.41 12.62 1.40
C LEU A 99 7.46 12.97 2.53
N THR A 100 6.95 11.94 3.22
CA THR A 100 6.05 12.11 4.36
C THR A 100 6.82 11.94 5.67
N THR A 101 6.61 12.86 6.62
CA THR A 101 7.17 12.73 7.97
C THR A 101 6.10 12.21 8.91
N LEU A 102 6.34 11.04 9.48
CA LEU A 102 5.56 10.53 10.61
C LEU A 102 6.16 11.12 11.89
N GLU A 103 5.60 12.24 12.34
CA GLU A 103 6.06 12.91 13.55
C GLU A 103 5.99 11.97 14.76
N LYS A 104 7.05 11.97 15.55
CA LYS A 104 7.17 11.14 16.75
C LYS A 104 7.51 12.00 17.96
N VAL A 105 6.68 11.86 18.99
CA VAL A 105 6.85 12.50 20.30
C VAL A 105 7.17 11.38 21.31
N GLY A 106 8.16 11.61 22.16
CA GLY A 106 8.65 10.63 23.14
C GLY A 106 10.01 10.05 22.80
N ASP A 107 10.39 9.03 23.57
CA ASP A 107 11.65 8.31 23.41
C ASP A 107 11.42 6.96 22.70
N PHE A 108 12.26 6.69 21.70
CA PHE A 108 12.16 5.50 20.85
C PHE A 108 13.55 4.88 20.68
N PRO A 109 14.14 4.33 21.75
CA PRO A 109 15.52 3.84 21.72
C PRO A 109 15.70 2.73 20.67
N HIS A 110 14.69 1.89 20.47
CA HIS A 110 14.74 0.81 19.47
C HIS A 110 14.68 1.28 18.01
N LEU A 111 14.33 2.55 17.77
CA LEU A 111 14.32 3.11 16.42
C LEU A 111 15.65 3.79 16.06
N ASN A 112 16.59 3.94 17.00
CA ASN A 112 17.94 4.50 16.78
C ASN A 112 17.91 5.70 15.79
N ASP A 113 18.74 5.64 14.75
CA ASP A 113 18.89 6.65 13.71
C ASP A 113 17.72 6.72 12.72
N LEU A 114 16.64 5.96 12.90
CA LEU A 114 15.46 6.06 12.03
C LEU A 114 14.59 7.26 12.37
N VAL A 115 14.60 7.71 13.63
CA VAL A 115 13.92 8.94 14.05
C VAL A 115 14.92 10.08 13.98
N ARG A 116 14.75 10.98 13.00
CA ARG A 116 15.64 12.11 12.78
C ARG A 116 14.87 13.42 12.84
N VAL A 117 15.61 14.52 12.84
CA VAL A 117 15.06 15.85 12.63
C VAL A 117 15.34 16.25 11.20
N TYR A 118 14.27 16.52 10.44
CA TYR A 118 14.35 17.08 9.10
C TYR A 118 13.35 18.23 9.01
N ASN A 119 13.79 19.39 8.51
CA ASN A 119 12.99 20.61 8.42
C ASN A 119 12.22 20.93 9.72
N HIS A 120 12.91 20.93 10.86
CA HIS A 120 12.34 21.22 12.19
C HIS A 120 11.29 20.20 12.69
N LYS A 121 11.09 19.08 11.98
CA LYS A 121 10.18 18.01 12.39
C LYS A 121 10.96 16.78 12.82
N LYS A 122 10.74 16.33 14.06
CA LYS A 122 11.29 15.08 14.60
C LYS A 122 10.37 13.91 14.25
N GLY A 123 10.86 12.93 13.51
CA GLY A 123 10.02 11.81 13.11
C GLY A 123 10.72 10.77 12.24
N LEU A 124 9.92 9.81 11.78
CA LEU A 124 10.31 8.87 10.74
C LEU A 124 9.99 9.49 9.38
N HIS A 125 11.00 9.81 8.61
CA HIS A 125 10.85 10.39 7.28
C HIS A 125 10.81 9.26 6.24
N ILE A 126 9.69 9.10 5.55
CA ILE A 126 9.45 8.00 4.61
C ILE A 126 9.17 8.58 3.23
N VAL A 127 9.87 8.07 2.22
CA VAL A 127 9.52 8.33 0.82
C VAL A 127 8.43 7.35 0.41
N ILE A 128 7.28 7.86 0.00
CA ILE A 128 6.14 7.08 -0.45
C ILE A 128 6.04 7.20 -1.97
N THR A 129 5.97 6.05 -2.63
CA THR A 129 5.69 5.94 -4.06
C THR A 129 4.23 5.55 -4.24
N GLN A 130 3.43 6.42 -4.84
CA GLN A 130 2.02 6.18 -5.12
C GLN A 130 1.78 6.06 -6.62
N ILE A 131 0.97 5.09 -7.03
CA ILE A 131 0.56 4.91 -8.42
C ILE A 131 -0.75 5.66 -8.62
N LEU A 132 -0.75 6.62 -9.54
CA LEU A 132 -1.93 7.48 -9.78
C LEU A 132 -2.82 6.91 -10.89
N HIS A 133 -2.23 6.58 -12.04
CA HIS A 133 -2.99 6.12 -13.20
C HIS A 133 -2.14 5.30 -14.16
N LEU A 134 -2.82 4.37 -14.86
CA LEU A 134 -2.27 3.64 -16.00
C LEU A 134 -2.95 4.18 -17.28
N ILE A 135 -2.28 5.09 -17.98
CA ILE A 135 -2.84 5.69 -19.20
C ILE A 135 -2.80 4.66 -20.32
N ARG A 136 -3.98 4.26 -20.79
CA ARG A 136 -4.17 3.48 -22.04
C ARG A 136 -4.59 4.44 -23.15
N GLN A 137 -3.65 4.87 -23.99
CA GLN A 137 -4.04 5.61 -25.19
C GLN A 137 -4.72 4.65 -26.17
N LYS A 138 -6.03 4.85 -26.42
CA LYS A 138 -6.71 4.20 -27.55
C LYS A 138 -6.02 4.67 -28.83
N SER A 139 -5.47 3.74 -29.59
CA SER A 139 -5.08 4.00 -30.98
C SER A 139 -6.36 4.25 -31.79
N LYS A 140 -6.67 5.51 -32.11
CA LYS A 140 -7.39 5.81 -33.35
C LYS A 140 -6.35 5.95 -34.48
N PRO A 141 -6.65 5.46 -35.70
CA PRO A 141 -5.76 5.68 -36.83
C PRO A 141 -5.78 7.16 -37.16
N LEU A 142 -4.61 7.81 -37.22
CA LEU A 142 -4.50 9.03 -38.00
C LEU A 142 -4.56 8.58 -39.47
N SER A 143 -5.74 8.72 -40.06
CA SER A 143 -5.87 8.72 -41.51
C SER A 143 -5.00 9.86 -42.03
N PHE A 144 -3.96 9.49 -42.78
CA PHE A 144 -3.28 10.39 -43.69
C PHE A 144 -4.31 10.94 -44.68
N ASN A 145 -4.23 12.25 -44.92
CA ASN A 145 -4.88 13.04 -45.97
C ASN A 145 -6.15 13.83 -45.61
N GLN A 146 -6.07 15.11 -45.98
CA GLN A 146 -7.07 16.20 -46.01
C GLN A 146 -7.22 16.94 -44.66
N CYS A 147 -6.91 18.24 -44.53
CA CYS A 147 -7.02 19.33 -45.49
C CYS A 147 -6.02 20.46 -45.19
N LEU A 148 -5.33 20.91 -46.26
CA LEU A 148 -5.16 22.31 -46.71
C LEU A 148 -4.52 23.31 -45.72
N THR A 149 -3.26 23.68 -45.98
CA THR A 149 -2.86 24.98 -46.57
C THR A 149 -3.62 26.17 -45.98
N VAL A 150 -2.92 27.01 -45.22
CA VAL A 150 -2.60 28.38 -45.65
C VAL A 150 -1.29 28.77 -44.96
N SER A 151 -0.23 28.92 -45.76
CA SER A 151 0.84 29.86 -45.47
C SER A 151 0.31 31.26 -45.83
N ASN A 152 0.41 32.19 -44.88
CA ASN A 152 0.91 33.55 -45.07
C ASN A 152 1.16 34.17 -43.70
#